data_AF-A0A7C2TR02-F1
#
_entry.id   AF-A0A7C2TR02-F1
#
_cell.length_a   1.000
_cell.length_b   1.000
_cell.length_c   1.000
_cell.angle_alpha   90.00
_cell.angle_beta   90.00
_cell.angle_gamma   90.00
#
_symmetry.space_group_name_H-M   'P 1'
#
loop_
_entity.id
_entity.type
_entity.pdbx_description
1 polymer ?
#
loop_
_entity_poly.entity_id
_entity_poly.type
_entity_poly.pdbx_seq_one_letter_code
_entity_poly.pdbx_strand_id
1 'polypeptide(L)'
;MQKQSLINIDHSINSGQVFLWEKIQNTWYGINGLDVLACNEKSFKISSFAQNSFDFFREEDDFSEIIQSITKDRIVRKAVKLFPGLRLLRQDPFQCYISFIASSNSNIQNIRHVLQQLCKKFGKKIIFEEKEFFLFPEPKTLAKATKNDLQKCSLGYRAKSVSEASLAVATGQINFDFLKKTSYQNAKDILLDVNGIGNKVADCILLFSLEKLDAFPIDRWVLKILDKYYSDKFQIDGKSLTKKKYNQIHEKIVNHFGPYAGYSQQFLFKMER
;
A
#
# COMPACT_ATOMS: atom_id res chain seq x y z
N MET A 1 -17.04 18.33 -20.57
CA MET A 1 -15.82 17.51 -20.74
C MET A 1 -14.64 18.49 -20.72
N GLN A 2 -13.57 18.40 -19.92
CA GLN A 2 -13.05 17.44 -18.97
C GLN A 2 -12.58 18.23 -17.73
N LYS A 3 -13.09 17.91 -16.53
CA LYS A 3 -12.35 18.18 -15.29
C LYS A 3 -11.93 16.81 -14.76
N GLN A 4 -10.96 16.19 -15.44
CA GLN A 4 -10.13 15.19 -14.78
C GLN A 4 -9.55 15.92 -13.58
N SER A 5 -9.93 15.54 -12.36
CA SER A 5 -9.37 16.19 -11.18
C SER A 5 -7.87 15.94 -11.22
N LEU A 6 -7.09 17.02 -11.31
CA LEU A 6 -5.64 17.01 -11.16
C LEU A 6 -5.28 16.10 -9.98
N ILE A 7 -4.32 15.21 -10.20
CA ILE A 7 -3.80 14.33 -9.16
C ILE A 7 -3.31 15.19 -8.00
N ASN A 8 -3.75 14.86 -6.80
CA ASN A 8 -3.28 15.53 -5.59
C ASN A 8 -2.22 14.64 -4.94
N ILE A 9 -0.95 15.04 -5.11
CA ILE A 9 0.20 14.30 -4.61
C ILE A 9 0.16 14.19 -3.09
N ASP A 10 -0.11 15.30 -2.39
CA ASP A 10 -0.15 15.34 -0.91
C ASP A 10 -1.22 14.39 -0.35
N HIS A 11 -2.44 14.48 -0.87
CA HIS A 11 -3.54 13.59 -0.46
C HIS A 11 -3.21 12.13 -0.70
N SER A 12 -2.53 11.81 -1.81
CA SER A 12 -2.18 10.44 -2.19
C SER A 12 -1.06 9.88 -1.32
N ILE A 13 0.01 10.64 -1.05
CA ILE A 13 1.13 10.19 -0.22
C ILE A 13 0.72 10.10 1.25
N ASN A 14 -0.04 11.07 1.76
CA ASN A 14 -0.49 11.12 3.15
C ASN A 14 -1.76 10.30 3.42
N SER A 15 -2.05 9.28 2.61
CA SER A 15 -3.24 8.42 2.75
C SER A 15 -2.98 7.12 3.52
N GLY A 16 -1.74 6.87 3.96
CA GLY A 16 -1.35 5.68 4.69
C GLY A 16 -1.04 4.46 3.83
N GLN A 17 -0.99 4.63 2.50
CA GLN A 17 -0.59 3.58 1.56
C GLN A 17 0.94 3.46 1.40
N VAL A 18 1.70 4.53 1.60
CA VAL A 18 3.17 4.57 1.50
C VAL A 18 3.81 5.07 2.80
N PHE A 19 5.10 4.76 3.01
CA PHE A 19 5.80 5.08 4.26
C PHE A 19 7.15 5.79 4.07
N LEU A 20 7.88 5.54 2.99
CA LEU A 20 9.24 6.07 2.79
C LEU A 20 9.26 7.36 1.95
N TRP A 21 8.36 8.28 2.25
CA TRP A 21 8.20 9.56 1.55
C TRP A 21 8.40 10.74 2.47
N GLU A 22 9.11 11.77 2.01
CA GLU A 22 9.40 12.99 2.74
C GLU A 22 9.22 14.22 1.84
N LYS A 23 8.64 15.27 2.41
CA LYS A 23 8.38 16.53 1.69
C LYS A 23 9.50 17.51 1.99
N ILE A 24 10.13 18.03 0.95
CA ILE A 24 11.11 19.11 1.04
C ILE A 24 10.61 20.25 0.16
N GLN A 25 10.25 21.37 0.78
CA GLN A 25 9.58 22.49 0.13
C GLN A 25 8.31 22.03 -0.62
N ASN A 26 8.32 22.07 -1.96
CA ASN A 26 7.18 21.70 -2.82
C ASN A 26 7.36 20.34 -3.50
N THR A 27 8.39 19.57 -3.14
CA THR A 27 8.71 18.29 -3.77
C THR A 27 8.66 17.16 -2.75
N TRP A 28 7.91 16.13 -3.08
CA TRP A 28 7.92 14.87 -2.36
C TRP A 28 9.00 13.96 -2.91
N TYR A 29 9.89 13.49 -2.06
CA TYR A 29 10.89 12.48 -2.38
C TYR A 29 10.49 11.16 -1.76
N GLY A 30 10.56 10.07 -2.53
CA GLY A 30 10.10 8.76 -2.11
C GLY A 30 10.97 7.63 -2.60
N ILE A 31 11.32 6.71 -1.71
CA ILE A 31 11.95 5.45 -2.10
C ILE A 31 10.87 4.53 -2.68
N ASN A 32 11.12 3.96 -3.85
CA ASN A 32 10.25 2.99 -4.51
C ASN A 32 11.08 1.82 -5.06
N GLY A 33 11.33 0.82 -4.23
CA GLY A 33 12.21 -0.30 -4.53
C GLY A 33 13.66 0.16 -4.69
N LEU A 34 14.23 -0.10 -5.86
CA LEU A 34 15.59 0.31 -6.22
C LEU A 34 15.67 1.69 -6.87
N ASP A 35 14.62 2.49 -6.74
CA ASP A 35 14.53 3.84 -7.31
C ASP A 35 14.16 4.89 -6.25
N VAL A 36 14.39 6.16 -6.58
CA VAL A 36 13.89 7.32 -5.85
C VAL A 36 13.08 8.19 -6.82
N LEU A 37 11.85 8.47 -6.42
CA LEU A 37 10.95 9.37 -7.14
C LEU A 37 10.95 10.74 -6.48
N ALA A 38 10.97 11.80 -7.30
CA ALA A 38 10.75 13.17 -6.86
C ALA A 38 9.54 13.76 -7.59
N CYS A 39 8.51 14.12 -6.83
CA CYS A 39 7.21 14.54 -7.33
C CYS A 39 6.94 15.97 -6.88
N ASN A 40 6.99 16.92 -7.81
CA ASN A 40 6.79 18.33 -7.51
C ASN A 40 5.30 18.70 -7.56
N GLU A 41 4.76 19.23 -6.46
CA GLU A 41 3.32 19.52 -6.33
C GLU A 41 2.82 20.65 -7.22
N LYS A 42 3.67 21.63 -7.53
CA LYS A 42 3.27 22.81 -8.32
C LYS A 42 3.28 22.55 -9.81
N SER A 43 4.31 21.86 -10.29
CA SER A 43 4.49 21.55 -11.72
C SER A 43 3.90 20.21 -12.11
N PHE A 44 3.57 19.35 -11.15
CA PHE A 44 3.23 17.94 -11.35
C PHE A 44 4.32 17.14 -12.10
N LYS A 45 5.56 17.65 -12.11
CA LYS A 45 6.69 16.92 -12.69
C LYS A 45 7.12 15.80 -11.75
N ILE A 46 7.20 14.59 -12.30
CA ILE A 46 7.76 13.41 -11.64
C ILE A 46 9.11 13.12 -12.28
N SER A 47 10.17 13.04 -11.47
CA SER A 47 11.50 12.58 -11.89
C SER A 47 11.87 11.29 -11.15
N SER A 48 12.63 10.43 -11.81
CA SER A 48 13.12 9.14 -11.31
C SER A 48 14.64 9.15 -11.34
N PHE A 49 15.28 8.69 -10.27
CA PHE A 49 16.71 8.48 -10.23
C PHE A 49 17.16 7.45 -11.27
N ALA A 50 16.42 6.35 -11.40
CA ALA A 50 16.67 5.29 -12.38
C ALA A 50 16.30 5.68 -13.83
N GLN A 51 15.69 6.86 -14.04
CA GLN A 51 15.22 7.35 -15.34
C GLN A 51 14.19 6.44 -16.02
N ASN A 52 13.45 5.67 -15.23
CA ASN A 52 12.40 4.79 -15.74
C ASN A 52 11.07 5.56 -15.85
N SER A 53 10.30 5.30 -16.91
CA SER A 53 8.90 5.70 -16.96
C SER A 53 8.09 4.81 -16.03
N PHE A 54 7.38 5.40 -15.08
CA PHE A 54 6.64 4.64 -14.08
C PHE A 54 5.32 5.35 -13.77
N ASP A 55 4.19 4.69 -14.04
CA ASP A 55 2.87 5.22 -13.71
C ASP A 55 2.55 5.01 -12.21
N PHE A 56 3.20 5.82 -11.37
CA PHE A 56 3.08 5.75 -9.91
C PHE A 56 1.71 6.18 -9.40
N PHE A 57 1.15 7.22 -10.00
CA PHE A 57 -0.12 7.82 -9.57
C PHE A 57 -1.33 7.31 -10.34
N ARG A 58 -1.18 6.28 -11.18
CA ARG A 58 -2.26 5.72 -12.00
C ARG A 58 -2.85 6.79 -12.93
N GLU A 59 -1.98 7.52 -13.61
CA GLU A 59 -2.28 8.53 -14.62
C GLU A 59 -3.02 7.92 -15.81
N GLU A 60 -2.73 6.67 -16.15
CA GLU A 60 -3.35 5.95 -17.27
C GLU A 60 -4.74 5.36 -16.94
N ASP A 61 -5.11 5.27 -15.66
CA ASP A 61 -6.43 4.75 -15.26
C ASP A 61 -7.54 5.76 -15.63
N ASP A 62 -8.71 5.26 -16.07
CA ASP A 62 -9.91 6.11 -16.22
C ASP A 62 -10.45 6.51 -14.85
N PHE A 63 -9.88 7.59 -14.32
CA PHE A 63 -10.28 8.12 -13.03
C PHE A 63 -11.70 8.66 -13.02
N SER A 64 -12.24 9.07 -14.18
CA SER A 64 -13.62 9.56 -14.25
C SER A 64 -14.58 8.40 -13.99
N GLU A 65 -14.33 7.25 -14.63
CA GLU A 65 -15.07 6.01 -14.38
C GLU A 65 -14.96 5.58 -12.92
N ILE A 66 -13.74 5.55 -12.36
CA ILE A 66 -13.50 5.18 -10.96
C ILE A 66 -14.31 6.08 -10.01
N ILE A 67 -14.20 7.40 -10.15
CA ILE A 67 -14.92 8.36 -9.32
C ILE A 67 -16.44 8.20 -9.50
N GLN A 68 -16.93 8.04 -10.73
CA GLN A 68 -18.35 7.83 -10.99
C GLN A 68 -18.87 6.56 -10.32
N SER A 69 -18.09 5.48 -10.35
CA SER A 69 -18.44 4.22 -9.71
C SER A 69 -18.51 4.35 -8.19
N ILE A 70 -17.46 4.85 -7.54
CA ILE A 70 -17.38 4.86 -6.08
C ILE A 70 -18.30 5.92 -5.44
N THR A 71 -18.59 7.02 -6.15
CA THR A 71 -19.46 8.09 -5.63
C THR A 71 -20.96 7.79 -5.73
N LYS A 72 -21.34 6.61 -6.26
CA LYS A 72 -22.69 6.04 -6.06
C LYS A 72 -22.98 5.87 -4.57
N ASP A 73 -21.98 5.52 -3.76
CA ASP A 73 -22.07 5.50 -2.31
C ASP A 73 -22.03 6.93 -1.72
N ARG A 74 -23.02 7.24 -0.88
CA ARG A 74 -23.18 8.60 -0.31
C ARG A 74 -22.04 9.00 0.63
N ILE A 75 -21.48 8.07 1.40
CA ILE A 75 -20.42 8.36 2.36
C ILE A 75 -19.09 8.50 1.61
N VAL A 76 -18.81 7.61 0.66
CA VAL A 76 -17.64 7.73 -0.23
C VAL A 76 -17.69 9.04 -1.00
N ARG A 77 -18.86 9.45 -1.51
CA ARG A 77 -19.03 10.77 -2.17
C ARG A 77 -18.63 11.95 -1.27
N LYS A 78 -18.91 11.88 0.04
CA LYS A 78 -18.46 12.91 1.00
C LYS A 78 -16.94 12.88 1.14
N ALA A 79 -16.34 11.70 1.30
CA ALA A 79 -14.89 11.54 1.40
C ALA A 79 -14.16 12.04 0.13
N VAL A 80 -14.67 11.74 -1.06
CA VAL A 80 -14.12 12.23 -2.35
C VAL A 80 -14.11 13.75 -2.42
N LYS A 81 -15.14 14.43 -1.88
CA LYS A 81 -15.17 15.91 -1.84
C LYS A 81 -14.13 16.49 -0.89
N LEU A 82 -13.76 15.78 0.18
CA LEU A 82 -12.75 16.23 1.15
C LEU A 82 -11.33 16.04 0.62
N PHE A 83 -11.08 15.00 -0.18
CA PHE A 83 -9.75 14.67 -0.70
C PHE A 83 -9.73 14.60 -2.24
N PRO A 84 -10.12 15.67 -2.96
CA PRO A 84 -10.11 15.66 -4.41
C PRO A 84 -8.72 15.29 -4.95
N GLY A 85 -8.69 14.50 -6.02
CA GLY A 85 -7.45 14.09 -6.68
C GLY A 85 -6.64 13.02 -5.96
N LEU A 86 -7.09 12.48 -4.82
CA LEU A 86 -6.43 11.34 -4.18
C LEU A 86 -6.38 10.14 -5.14
N ARG A 87 -5.20 9.54 -5.28
CA ARG A 87 -4.95 8.32 -6.06
C ARG A 87 -4.50 7.16 -5.19
N LEU A 88 -4.89 5.96 -5.60
CA LEU A 88 -4.14 4.77 -5.21
C LEU A 88 -2.81 4.78 -5.96
N LEU A 89 -1.75 4.34 -5.30
CA LEU A 89 -0.40 4.32 -5.87
C LEU A 89 -0.07 2.93 -6.39
N ARG A 90 0.77 2.84 -7.43
CA ARG A 90 1.42 1.60 -7.87
C ARG A 90 2.80 1.51 -7.24
N GLN A 91 2.93 0.86 -6.09
CA GLN A 91 4.23 0.73 -5.44
C GLN A 91 5.07 -0.39 -6.07
N ASP A 92 6.38 -0.32 -5.87
CA ASP A 92 7.26 -1.48 -6.01
C ASP A 92 6.70 -2.64 -5.16
N PRO A 93 6.40 -3.81 -5.78
CA PRO A 93 5.77 -4.91 -5.07
C PRO A 93 6.57 -5.43 -3.89
N PHE A 94 7.90 -5.50 -3.99
CA PHE A 94 8.72 -6.02 -2.90
C PHE A 94 8.76 -5.06 -1.70
N GLN A 95 8.93 -3.77 -1.96
CA GLN A 95 8.86 -2.75 -0.93
C GLN A 95 7.48 -2.74 -0.26
N CYS A 96 6.39 -2.75 -1.03
CA CYS A 96 5.03 -2.79 -0.51
C CYS A 96 4.82 -4.02 0.39
N TYR A 97 5.25 -5.18 -0.11
CA TYR A 97 5.21 -6.47 0.59
C TYR A 97 5.86 -6.44 1.97
N ILE A 98 7.13 -6.04 2.05
CA ILE A 98 7.87 -5.94 3.32
C ILE A 98 7.30 -4.82 4.21
N SER A 99 6.89 -3.69 3.62
CA SER A 99 6.33 -2.55 4.36
C SER A 99 5.06 -2.91 5.12
N PHE A 100 4.14 -3.65 4.50
CA PHE A 100 2.90 -4.04 5.16
C PHE A 100 3.08 -5.18 6.16
N ILE A 101 4.06 -6.07 5.98
CA ILE A 101 4.48 -7.01 7.04
C ILE A 101 4.98 -6.23 8.26
N ALA A 102 5.83 -5.21 8.07
CA ALA A 102 6.30 -4.34 9.14
C ALA A 102 5.17 -3.51 9.80
N SER A 103 4.07 -3.26 9.07
CA SER A 103 2.91 -2.50 9.57
C SER A 103 2.04 -3.21 10.59
N SER A 104 2.08 -4.55 10.63
CA SER A 104 1.21 -5.38 11.48
C SER A 104 1.32 -4.98 12.95
N ASN A 105 0.24 -4.51 13.58
CA ASN A 105 0.25 -4.02 14.98
C ASN A 105 1.32 -2.94 15.26
N SER A 106 1.40 -1.91 14.41
CA SER A 106 2.33 -0.79 14.52
C SER A 106 1.62 0.54 14.25
N ASN A 107 2.32 1.67 14.46
CA ASN A 107 1.87 3.01 14.06
C ASN A 107 2.75 3.55 12.92
N ILE A 108 2.30 4.60 12.23
CA ILE A 108 2.97 5.11 11.02
C ILE A 108 4.41 5.53 11.33
N GLN A 109 4.65 6.24 12.44
CA GLN A 109 5.97 6.71 12.83
C GLN A 109 6.95 5.54 13.03
N ASN A 110 6.52 4.49 13.73
CA ASN A 110 7.34 3.31 13.96
C ASN A 110 7.58 2.51 12.67
N ILE A 111 6.58 2.40 11.79
CA ILE A 111 6.74 1.74 10.47
C ILE A 111 7.83 2.47 9.67
N ARG A 112 7.72 3.81 9.57
CA ARG A 112 8.72 4.64 8.89
C ARG A 112 10.11 4.42 9.47
N HIS A 113 10.25 4.46 10.79
CA HIS A 113 11.53 4.24 11.46
C HIS A 113 12.13 2.87 11.10
N VAL A 114 11.37 1.79 11.23
CA VAL A 114 11.83 0.42 10.90
C VAL A 114 12.28 0.32 9.45
N LEU A 115 11.49 0.85 8.51
CA LEU A 115 11.82 0.79 7.09
C LEU A 115 13.04 1.66 6.75
N GLN A 116 13.20 2.83 7.35
CA GLN A 116 14.40 3.66 7.21
C GLN A 116 15.65 2.94 7.74
N GLN A 117 15.54 2.22 8.86
CA GLN A 117 16.66 1.43 9.39
C GLN A 117 17.03 0.26 8.46
N LEU A 118 16.04 -0.41 7.86
CA LEU A 118 16.28 -1.43 6.84
C LEU A 118 17.00 -0.86 5.62
N CYS A 119 16.54 0.28 5.10
CA CYS A 119 17.17 0.94 3.95
C CYS A 119 18.60 1.38 4.30
N LYS A 120 18.82 2.05 5.43
CA LYS A 120 20.17 2.47 5.86
C LYS A 120 21.14 1.31 6.01
N LYS A 121 20.66 0.16 6.51
CA LYS A 121 21.52 -0.99 6.81
C LYS A 121 21.81 -1.87 5.59
N PHE A 122 20.81 -2.09 4.74
CA PHE A 122 20.88 -3.09 3.66
C PHE A 122 20.69 -2.49 2.26
N GLY A 123 20.28 -1.23 2.19
CA GLY A 123 20.05 -0.51 0.96
C GLY A 123 21.32 0.10 0.38
N LYS A 124 21.34 0.26 -0.94
CA LYS A 124 22.41 0.96 -1.62
C LYS A 124 22.26 2.47 -1.41
N LYS A 125 23.33 3.13 -0.97
CA LYS A 125 23.40 4.59 -0.89
C LYS A 125 23.49 5.20 -2.29
N ILE A 126 22.69 6.22 -2.57
CA ILE A 126 22.69 6.99 -3.82
C ILE A 126 22.57 8.48 -3.52
N ILE A 127 22.89 9.31 -4.51
CA ILE A 127 22.66 10.75 -4.49
C ILE A 127 21.72 11.11 -5.64
N PHE A 128 20.63 11.80 -5.34
CA PHE A 128 19.67 12.27 -6.34
C PHE A 128 19.23 13.70 -5.99
N GLU A 129 19.32 14.62 -6.95
CA GLU A 129 19.05 16.06 -6.74
C GLU A 129 19.76 16.62 -5.48
N GLU A 130 21.05 16.33 -5.37
CA GLU A 130 21.95 16.73 -4.26
C GLU A 130 21.56 16.20 -2.87
N LYS A 131 20.66 15.21 -2.82
CA LYS A 131 20.19 14.58 -1.57
C LYS A 131 20.62 13.13 -1.49
N GLU A 132 20.97 12.71 -0.30
CA GLU A 132 21.38 11.35 -0.01
C GLU A 132 20.17 10.46 0.30
N PHE A 133 20.10 9.31 -0.35
CA PHE A 133 19.09 8.29 -0.10
C PHE A 133 19.74 6.91 0.09
N PHE A 134 19.05 6.06 0.82
CA PHE A 134 19.35 4.63 0.88
C PHE A 134 18.17 3.90 0.24
N LEU A 135 18.40 3.21 -0.87
CA LEU A 135 17.35 2.51 -1.60
C LEU A 135 16.74 1.38 -0.77
N PHE A 136 15.57 0.89 -1.17
CA PHE A 136 15.01 -0.28 -0.54
C PHE A 136 15.91 -1.50 -0.81
N PRO A 137 16.13 -2.38 0.18
CA PRO A 137 16.99 -3.54 -0.03
C PRO A 137 16.41 -4.52 -1.07
N GLU A 138 17.26 -5.20 -1.82
CA GLU A 138 16.84 -6.29 -2.70
C GLU A 138 16.35 -7.52 -1.89
N PRO A 139 15.47 -8.36 -2.46
CA PRO A 139 15.00 -9.58 -1.79
C PRO A 139 16.13 -10.49 -1.34
N LYS A 140 17.14 -10.71 -2.19
CA LYS A 140 18.29 -11.56 -1.89
C LYS A 140 19.13 -11.03 -0.73
N THR A 141 19.22 -9.71 -0.59
CA THR A 141 19.95 -9.07 0.50
C THR A 141 19.27 -9.32 1.84
N LEU A 142 17.95 -9.13 1.92
CA LEU A 142 17.20 -9.41 3.14
C LEU A 142 17.08 -10.90 3.45
N ALA A 143 16.98 -11.76 2.44
CA ALA A 143 16.97 -13.22 2.61
C ALA A 143 18.27 -13.76 3.23
N LYS A 144 19.41 -13.11 2.95
CA LYS A 144 20.73 -13.46 3.51
C LYS A 144 21.05 -12.74 4.82
N ALA A 145 20.23 -11.77 5.23
CA ALA A 145 20.48 -11.00 6.45
C ALA A 145 20.38 -11.91 7.68
N THR A 146 21.30 -11.74 8.62
CA THR A 146 21.25 -12.52 9.87
C THR A 146 20.06 -12.06 10.71
N LYS A 147 19.50 -12.97 11.53
CA LYS A 147 18.44 -12.64 12.49
C LYS A 147 18.83 -11.45 13.39
N ASN A 148 20.08 -11.42 13.85
CA ASN A 148 20.61 -10.33 14.68
C ASN A 148 20.60 -9.00 13.93
N ASP A 149 20.96 -9.01 12.64
CA ASP A 149 20.99 -7.79 11.84
C ASP A 149 19.61 -7.21 11.58
N LEU A 150 18.61 -8.06 11.34
CA LEU A 150 17.21 -7.65 11.20
C LEU A 150 16.64 -7.16 12.54
N GLN A 151 17.01 -7.78 13.67
CA GLN A 151 16.58 -7.32 15.00
C GLN A 151 17.10 -5.91 15.32
N LYS A 152 18.32 -5.57 14.89
CA LYS A 152 18.89 -4.21 15.00
C LYS A 152 18.14 -3.15 14.19
N CYS A 153 17.23 -3.54 13.30
CA CYS A 153 16.35 -2.63 12.54
C CYS A 153 15.00 -2.39 13.24
N SER A 154 14.89 -2.68 14.54
CA SER A 154 13.67 -2.46 15.35
C SER A 154 12.45 -3.26 14.86
N LEU A 155 12.65 -4.34 14.09
CA LEU A 155 11.57 -5.19 13.58
C LEU A 155 10.85 -5.97 14.69
N GLY A 156 11.52 -6.23 15.81
CA GLY A 156 11.01 -7.05 16.91
C GLY A 156 10.66 -8.47 16.42
N TYR A 157 9.47 -8.96 16.78
CA TYR A 157 9.00 -10.28 16.36
C TYR A 157 8.81 -10.43 14.84
N ARG A 158 8.66 -9.30 14.10
CA ARG A 158 8.46 -9.29 12.65
C ARG A 158 9.74 -9.62 11.87
N ALA A 159 10.90 -9.65 12.53
CA ALA A 159 12.17 -9.99 11.88
C ALA A 159 12.11 -11.37 11.21
N LYS A 160 11.46 -12.35 11.85
CA LYS A 160 11.24 -13.69 11.28
C LYS A 160 10.41 -13.60 9.98
N SER A 161 9.26 -12.92 10.05
CA SER A 161 8.37 -12.74 8.90
C SER A 161 9.06 -12.03 7.73
N VAL A 162 9.82 -10.95 7.98
CA VAL A 162 10.57 -10.24 6.94
C VAL A 162 11.62 -11.16 6.29
N SER A 163 12.35 -11.95 7.08
CA SER A 163 13.34 -12.89 6.58
C SER A 163 12.71 -13.96 5.69
N GLU A 164 11.64 -14.61 6.17
CA GLU A 164 10.94 -15.68 5.45
C GLU A 164 10.26 -15.15 4.18
N ALA A 165 9.63 -13.98 4.27
CA ALA A 165 9.02 -13.29 3.13
C ALA A 165 10.05 -12.93 2.06
N SER A 166 11.22 -12.44 2.46
CA SER A 166 12.32 -12.12 1.54
C SER A 166 12.88 -13.37 0.88
N LEU A 167 13.00 -14.47 1.64
CA LEU A 167 13.42 -15.76 1.11
C LEU A 167 12.42 -16.30 0.08
N ALA A 168 11.12 -16.23 0.36
CA ALA A 168 10.07 -16.69 -0.56
C ALA A 168 10.12 -15.95 -1.92
N VAL A 169 10.46 -14.66 -1.92
CA VAL A 169 10.70 -13.92 -3.18
C VAL A 169 12.01 -14.34 -3.83
N ALA A 170 13.09 -14.47 -3.05
CA ALA A 170 14.42 -14.82 -3.56
C ALA A 170 14.49 -16.23 -4.18
N THR A 171 13.65 -17.17 -3.73
CA THR A 171 13.55 -18.54 -4.26
C THR A 171 12.47 -18.70 -5.35
N GLY A 172 11.70 -17.64 -5.62
CA GLY A 172 10.64 -17.64 -6.63
C GLY A 172 9.29 -18.22 -6.17
N GLN A 173 9.14 -18.58 -4.88
CA GLN A 173 7.86 -18.97 -4.31
C GLN A 173 6.82 -17.83 -4.42
N ILE A 174 7.25 -16.59 -4.19
CA ILE A 174 6.45 -15.40 -4.46
C ILE A 174 6.94 -14.74 -5.74
N ASN A 175 6.08 -14.76 -6.76
CA ASN A 175 6.29 -14.11 -8.05
C ASN A 175 5.24 -13.00 -8.24
N PHE A 176 5.64 -11.74 -8.08
CA PHE A 176 4.71 -10.61 -8.15
C PHE A 176 4.07 -10.42 -9.53
N ASP A 177 4.76 -10.74 -10.62
CA ASP A 177 4.20 -10.64 -11.98
C ASP A 177 3.09 -11.66 -12.21
N PHE A 178 3.25 -12.87 -11.66
CA PHE A 178 2.18 -13.87 -11.65
C PHE A 178 1.01 -13.42 -10.78
N LEU A 179 1.29 -12.91 -9.57
CA LEU A 179 0.24 -12.46 -8.64
C LEU A 179 -0.58 -11.28 -9.18
N LYS A 180 0.04 -10.38 -9.96
CA LYS A 180 -0.66 -9.31 -10.69
C LYS A 180 -1.68 -9.86 -11.69
N LYS A 181 -1.38 -10.96 -12.37
CA LYS A 181 -2.18 -11.51 -13.47
C LYS A 181 -3.24 -12.52 -13.03
N THR A 182 -3.01 -13.23 -11.93
CA THR A 182 -3.98 -14.22 -11.40
C THR A 182 -5.19 -13.55 -10.73
N SER A 183 -6.21 -14.31 -10.33
CA SER A 183 -7.38 -13.76 -9.65
C SER A 183 -7.04 -13.17 -8.28
N TYR A 184 -7.88 -12.26 -7.77
CA TYR A 184 -7.75 -11.74 -6.39
C TYR A 184 -7.64 -12.87 -5.36
N GLN A 185 -8.53 -13.87 -5.44
CA GLN A 185 -8.57 -14.97 -4.47
C GLN A 185 -7.30 -15.83 -4.51
N ASN A 186 -6.84 -16.19 -5.71
CA ASN A 186 -5.60 -16.97 -5.86
C ASN A 186 -4.39 -16.20 -5.35
N ALA A 187 -4.28 -14.91 -5.69
CA ALA A 187 -3.17 -14.09 -5.24
C ALA A 187 -3.17 -13.93 -3.72
N LYS A 188 -4.35 -13.75 -3.12
CA LYS A 188 -4.53 -13.65 -1.67
C LYS A 188 -4.15 -14.95 -0.96
N ASP A 189 -4.59 -16.10 -1.46
CA ASP A 189 -4.28 -17.38 -0.83
C ASP A 189 -2.76 -17.65 -0.82
N ILE A 190 -2.06 -17.37 -1.92
CA ILE A 190 -0.60 -17.49 -1.99
C ILE A 190 0.10 -16.55 -0.98
N LEU A 191 -0.39 -15.31 -0.84
CA LEU A 191 0.19 -14.37 0.13
C LEU A 191 -0.05 -14.82 1.58
N LEU A 192 -1.20 -15.43 1.88
CA LEU A 192 -1.55 -15.91 3.22
C LEU A 192 -0.71 -17.10 3.69
N ASP A 193 -0.08 -17.82 2.77
CA ASP A 193 0.83 -18.93 3.11
C ASP A 193 2.18 -18.44 3.67
N VAL A 194 2.47 -17.13 3.55
CA VAL A 194 3.70 -16.54 4.09
C VAL A 194 3.49 -16.07 5.52
N ASN A 195 4.37 -16.53 6.41
CA ASN A 195 4.33 -16.18 7.82
C ASN A 195 4.40 -14.64 8.04
N GLY A 196 3.47 -14.13 8.85
CA GLY A 196 3.34 -12.69 9.14
C GLY A 196 2.38 -11.95 8.20
N ILE A 197 1.81 -12.63 7.20
CA ILE A 197 0.79 -12.08 6.31
C ILE A 197 -0.59 -12.60 6.72
N GLY A 198 -1.38 -11.72 7.33
CA GLY A 198 -2.81 -11.95 7.54
C GLY A 198 -3.66 -11.28 6.46
N ASN A 199 -4.97 -11.51 6.49
CA ASN A 199 -5.92 -11.00 5.48
C ASN A 199 -5.74 -9.51 5.15
N LYS A 200 -5.67 -8.65 6.18
CA LYS A 200 -5.46 -7.20 5.99
C LYS A 200 -4.14 -6.90 5.26
N VAL A 201 -3.06 -7.56 5.65
CA VAL A 201 -1.73 -7.34 5.07
C VAL A 201 -1.74 -7.78 3.61
N ALA A 202 -2.30 -8.97 3.32
CA ALA A 202 -2.48 -9.45 1.96
C ALA A 202 -3.27 -8.44 1.11
N ASP A 203 -4.40 -7.93 1.60
CA ASP A 203 -5.20 -6.96 0.86
C ASP A 203 -4.47 -5.64 0.62
N CYS A 204 -3.65 -5.15 1.56
CA CYS A 204 -2.81 -3.98 1.30
C CYS A 204 -1.82 -4.22 0.16
N ILE A 205 -1.16 -5.39 0.14
CA ILE A 205 -0.20 -5.73 -0.91
C ILE A 205 -0.91 -5.84 -2.26
N LEU A 206 -2.05 -6.51 -2.28
CA LEU A 206 -2.89 -6.70 -3.47
C LEU A 206 -3.34 -5.35 -4.05
N LEU A 207 -3.84 -4.46 -3.20
CA LEU A 207 -4.36 -3.16 -3.60
C LEU A 207 -3.27 -2.21 -4.10
N PHE A 208 -2.17 -2.09 -3.33
CA PHE A 208 -1.19 -1.02 -3.55
C PHE A 208 -0.02 -1.41 -4.45
N SER A 209 0.08 -2.68 -4.86
CA SER A 209 1.19 -3.13 -5.72
C SER A 209 0.87 -4.24 -6.72
N LEU A 210 -0.29 -4.92 -6.62
CA LEU A 210 -0.62 -6.06 -7.47
C LEU A 210 -1.91 -5.88 -8.30
N GLU A 211 -2.29 -4.63 -8.55
CA GLU A 211 -3.41 -4.24 -9.43
C GLU A 211 -4.81 -4.77 -9.03
N LYS A 212 -5.01 -5.20 -7.78
CA LYS A 212 -6.31 -5.69 -7.30
C LYS A 212 -7.13 -4.54 -6.71
N LEU A 213 -7.76 -3.75 -7.58
CA LEU A 213 -8.54 -2.57 -7.19
C LEU A 213 -9.85 -2.90 -6.43
N ASP A 214 -10.25 -4.16 -6.44
CA ASP A 214 -11.34 -4.72 -5.64
C ASP A 214 -10.90 -5.11 -4.22
N ALA A 215 -9.59 -5.24 -3.96
CA ALA A 215 -9.06 -5.51 -2.63
C ALA A 215 -9.47 -4.41 -1.62
N PHE A 216 -9.89 -4.82 -0.43
CA PHE A 216 -10.40 -3.90 0.60
C PHE A 216 -9.75 -4.21 1.95
N PRO A 217 -8.61 -3.57 2.28
CA PRO A 217 -7.90 -3.88 3.53
C PRO A 217 -8.71 -3.50 4.77
N ILE A 218 -9.17 -4.49 5.53
CA ILE A 218 -9.94 -4.28 6.77
C ILE A 218 -9.00 -4.26 7.99
N ASP A 219 -8.62 -3.07 8.43
CA ASP A 219 -7.90 -2.85 9.70
C ASP A 219 -8.85 -2.38 10.83
N ARG A 220 -8.30 -2.05 12.01
CA ARG A 220 -9.12 -1.58 13.14
C ARG A 220 -9.84 -0.26 12.87
N TRP A 221 -9.30 0.62 12.03
CA TRP A 221 -9.96 1.88 11.66
C TRP A 221 -11.07 1.62 10.66
N VAL A 222 -10.80 0.82 9.64
CA VAL A 222 -11.79 0.41 8.65
C VAL A 222 -12.95 -0.34 9.32
N LEU A 223 -12.69 -1.19 10.32
CA LEU A 223 -13.76 -1.80 11.11
C LEU A 223 -14.66 -0.76 11.78
N LYS A 224 -14.09 0.27 12.41
CA LYS A 224 -14.87 1.38 13.00
C LYS A 224 -15.65 2.17 11.96
N ILE A 225 -15.09 2.37 10.76
CA ILE A 225 -15.76 3.04 9.64
C ILE A 225 -16.97 2.22 9.18
N LEU A 226 -16.77 0.91 8.97
CA LEU A 226 -17.82 0.00 8.54
C LEU A 226 -18.92 -0.10 9.59
N ASP A 227 -18.59 -0.10 10.87
CA ASP A 227 -19.57 -0.05 11.96
C ASP A 227 -20.33 1.29 11.98
N LYS A 228 -19.62 2.42 11.95
CA LYS A 228 -20.18 3.78 12.02
C LYS A 228 -21.11 4.13 10.86
N TYR A 229 -20.78 3.69 9.64
CA TYR A 229 -21.46 4.12 8.42
C TYR A 229 -22.26 3.03 7.72
N TYR A 230 -22.01 1.76 8.04
CA TYR A 230 -22.51 0.61 7.29
C TYR A 230 -22.90 -0.58 8.20
N SER A 231 -23.23 -0.32 9.47
CA SER A 231 -23.69 -1.32 10.45
C SER A 231 -24.75 -2.25 9.84
N ASP A 232 -25.74 -1.67 9.18
CA ASP A 232 -26.91 -2.37 8.63
C ASP A 232 -26.57 -3.22 7.41
N LYS A 233 -25.40 -2.99 6.78
CA LYS A 233 -24.97 -3.70 5.56
C LYS A 233 -24.03 -4.86 5.84
N PHE A 234 -23.04 -4.64 6.71
CA PHE A 234 -21.94 -5.60 6.89
C PHE A 234 -22.00 -6.37 8.20
N GLN A 235 -22.71 -5.88 9.24
CA GLN A 235 -22.92 -6.56 10.52
C GLN A 235 -21.63 -7.20 11.07
N ILE A 236 -20.60 -6.38 11.27
CA ILE A 236 -19.29 -6.86 11.68
C ILE A 236 -19.24 -6.96 13.21
N ASP A 237 -19.53 -8.13 13.76
CA ASP A 237 -19.33 -8.37 15.20
C ASP A 237 -17.84 -8.25 15.48
N GLY A 238 -17.45 -7.32 16.37
CA GLY A 238 -16.08 -6.88 16.68
C GLY A 238 -15.10 -7.92 17.24
N LYS A 239 -15.30 -9.21 16.93
CA LYS A 239 -14.39 -10.33 17.19
C LYS A 239 -13.37 -10.46 16.05
N SER A 240 -12.26 -11.16 16.33
CA SER A 240 -11.27 -11.53 15.31
C SER A 240 -11.94 -12.24 14.12
N LEU A 241 -11.68 -11.76 12.90
CA LEU A 241 -12.26 -12.32 11.69
C LEU A 241 -11.53 -13.61 11.29
N THR A 242 -12.22 -14.74 11.30
CA THR A 242 -11.72 -15.98 10.70
C THR A 242 -11.55 -15.80 9.18
N LYS A 243 -10.72 -16.63 8.52
CA LYS A 243 -10.55 -16.60 7.05
C LYS A 243 -11.89 -16.63 6.32
N LYS A 244 -12.79 -17.54 6.71
CA LYS A 244 -14.13 -17.65 6.13
C LYS A 244 -14.97 -16.38 6.31
N LYS A 245 -15.01 -15.81 7.53
CA LYS A 245 -15.76 -14.57 7.79
C LYS A 245 -15.18 -13.39 7.02
N TYR A 246 -13.85 -13.33 6.90
CA TYR A 246 -13.17 -12.29 6.12
C TYR A 246 -13.58 -12.34 4.65
N ASN A 247 -13.54 -13.50 4.01
CA ASN A 247 -13.92 -13.65 2.61
C ASN A 247 -15.40 -13.30 2.37
N GLN A 248 -16.30 -13.75 3.26
CA GLN A 248 -17.72 -13.40 3.19
C GLN A 248 -17.96 -11.89 3.32
N ILE A 249 -17.24 -11.21 4.23
CA ILE A 249 -17.34 -9.75 4.36
C ILE A 249 -16.79 -9.06 3.11
N HIS A 250 -15.66 -9.54 2.58
CA HIS A 250 -15.06 -9.00 1.37
C HIS A 250 -16.01 -9.11 0.17
N GLU A 251 -16.64 -10.25 -0.06
CA GLU A 251 -17.65 -10.42 -1.12
C GLU A 251 -18.81 -9.42 -0.97
N LYS A 252 -19.34 -9.25 0.24
CA LYS A 252 -20.38 -8.24 0.51
C LYS A 252 -19.90 -6.81 0.22
N ILE A 253 -18.66 -6.49 0.59
CA ILE A 253 -18.04 -5.19 0.35
C ILE A 253 -17.90 -4.93 -1.14
N VAL A 254 -17.37 -5.88 -1.91
CA VAL A 254 -17.21 -5.74 -3.37
C VAL A 254 -18.58 -5.65 -4.05
N ASN A 255 -19.58 -6.41 -3.61
CA ASN A 255 -20.95 -6.29 -4.13
C ASN A 255 -21.57 -4.91 -3.86
N HIS A 256 -21.19 -4.24 -2.77
CA HIS A 256 -21.70 -2.90 -2.41
C HIS A 256 -20.91 -1.76 -3.08
N PHE A 257 -19.58 -1.80 -3.06
CA PHE A 257 -18.71 -0.73 -3.59
C PHE A 257 -18.31 -0.91 -5.05
N GLY A 258 -18.52 -2.11 -5.61
CA GLY A 258 -18.18 -2.46 -6.99
C GLY A 258 -16.70 -2.78 -7.20
N PRO A 259 -16.23 -2.80 -8.47
CA PRO A 259 -14.87 -3.25 -8.83
C PRO A 259 -13.75 -2.34 -8.33
N TYR A 260 -14.07 -1.12 -7.88
CA TYR A 260 -13.12 -0.16 -7.32
C TYR A 260 -13.27 -0.02 -5.79
N ALA A 261 -13.64 -1.11 -5.11
CA ALA A 261 -13.83 -1.12 -3.67
C ALA A 261 -12.59 -0.61 -2.92
N GLY A 262 -11.38 -0.87 -3.40
CA GLY A 262 -10.15 -0.36 -2.82
C GLY A 262 -10.00 1.16 -2.86
N TYR A 263 -10.50 1.82 -3.92
CA TYR A 263 -10.59 3.29 -3.91
C TYR A 263 -11.57 3.78 -2.85
N SER A 264 -12.73 3.15 -2.73
CA SER A 264 -13.69 3.47 -1.67
C SER A 264 -13.06 3.33 -0.28
N GLN A 265 -12.35 2.24 -0.03
CA GLN A 265 -11.61 2.00 1.20
C GLN A 265 -10.62 3.15 1.49
N GLN A 266 -9.83 3.54 0.49
CA GLN A 266 -8.78 4.53 0.66
C GLN A 266 -9.33 5.93 0.98
N PHE A 267 -10.40 6.35 0.32
CA PHE A 267 -11.08 7.61 0.61
C PHE A 267 -11.70 7.60 2.01
N LEU A 268 -12.39 6.53 2.37
CA LEU A 268 -13.00 6.40 3.70
C LEU A 268 -11.95 6.40 4.80
N PHE A 269 -10.83 5.69 4.61
CA PHE A 269 -9.72 5.67 5.56
C PHE A 269 -9.14 7.07 5.76
N LYS A 270 -8.87 7.80 4.67
CA LYS A 270 -8.32 9.17 4.74
C LYS A 270 -9.27 10.19 5.37
N MET A 271 -10.57 9.97 5.27
CA MET A 271 -11.56 10.82 5.94
C MET A 271 -11.54 10.71 7.46
N GLU A 272 -11.17 9.57 8.00
CA GLU A 272 -11.24 9.30 9.44
C GLU A 272 -9.86 9.24 10.11
N ARG A 273 -8.78 9.34 9.33
CA ARG A 273 -7.39 9.25 9.81
C ARG A 273 -6.42 10.10 9.00
#